data_AF-A0A7V5CB33-F1
#
_entry.id   AF-A0A7V5CB33-F1
#
_cell.length_a   1.000
_cell.length_b   1.000
_cell.length_c   1.000
_cell.angle_alpha   90.00
_cell.angle_beta   90.00
_cell.angle_gamma   90.00
#
_symmetry.space_group_name_H-M   'P 1'
#
loop_
_entity.id
_entity.type
_entity.pdbx_description
1 polymer ?
#
loop_
_entity_poly.entity_id
_entity_poly.type
_entity_poly.pdbx_seq_one_letter_code
_entity_poly.pdbx_strand_id
1 'polypeptide(L)'
;MPQRFTSSLKAPFIALVHDLKRGWEVMRTKGPGHIQFWFIALLIGIASGAAALGFRLAIETLQAAFYRTDDVSTLATHARALPWYWLLAIPVLGGLAVGIVLNWFTPDGRVRSVADVIEGAALRDGRVEKRAGVGSALASLITLTTGGSSGREGPVVHLAAVMASWVLSKIKADGVTGRDLLGCAVAAAVSASFNAPIAGALFALEVVLRHFAVHAFAPIAIASIAGTIINRIQFGGVTEFALPPAGGVAFYVELPAFLILGLLSGLVASVLMRAILMAEDIGNELQRRSGLPRVLRPAVAGLMLGALAIYFPHIIGVGYETTSAALTGKLVLHEAVVFVILKIIAVAITMAGRMGGGVFSPSLMVGALTGLAFGIVATAILPEVSGSQTLYALAGMGAVAAAVLGAPISTTLI
;
A
#
# COMPACT_ATOMS: atom_id res chain seq x y z
N MET A 1 -4.04 -64.06 15.16
CA MET A 1 -4.95 -62.90 15.03
C MET A 1 -4.18 -61.58 15.01
N PRO A 2 -3.67 -61.12 13.84
CA PRO A 2 -3.43 -59.68 13.66
C PRO A 2 -3.72 -59.23 12.21
N GLN A 3 -4.98 -59.10 11.82
CA GLN A 3 -5.35 -58.50 10.51
C GLN A 3 -6.55 -57.55 10.57
N ARG A 4 -7.16 -57.31 11.74
CA ARG A 4 -8.39 -56.51 11.85
C ARG A 4 -8.21 -55.03 12.23
N PHE A 5 -6.99 -54.55 12.49
CA PHE A 5 -6.77 -53.18 12.96
C PHE A 5 -6.43 -52.15 11.86
N THR A 6 -6.08 -52.57 10.63
CA THR A 6 -5.70 -51.63 9.55
C THR A 6 -6.84 -51.27 8.59
N SER A 7 -8.01 -51.92 8.67
CA SER A 7 -9.18 -51.62 7.83
C SER A 7 -10.13 -50.57 8.42
N SER A 8 -10.11 -50.37 9.75
CA SER A 8 -11.08 -49.52 10.44
C SER A 8 -10.84 -48.01 10.27
N LEU A 9 -9.61 -47.59 9.95
CA LEU A 9 -9.27 -46.17 9.70
C LEU A 9 -9.42 -45.75 8.23
N LYS A 10 -9.43 -46.70 7.28
CA LYS A 10 -9.54 -46.40 5.84
C LYS A 10 -10.95 -46.01 5.43
N ALA A 11 -11.98 -46.65 6.00
CA ALA A 11 -13.38 -46.36 5.71
C ALA A 11 -13.81 -44.91 6.08
N PRO A 12 -13.54 -44.39 7.29
CA PRO A 12 -13.89 -43.01 7.63
C PRO A 12 -13.07 -41.99 6.82
N PHE A 13 -11.81 -42.30 6.46
CA PHE A 13 -11.00 -41.42 5.61
C PHE A 13 -11.53 -41.35 4.18
N ILE A 14 -11.95 -42.48 3.60
CA ILE A 14 -12.55 -42.51 2.25
C ILE A 14 -13.91 -41.80 2.23
N ALA A 15 -14.72 -41.97 3.28
CA ALA A 15 -15.98 -41.24 3.45
C ALA A 15 -15.75 -39.73 3.56
N LEU A 16 -14.78 -39.30 4.37
CA LEU A 16 -14.37 -37.89 4.48
C LEU A 16 -13.91 -37.32 3.13
N VAL A 17 -13.09 -38.05 2.38
CA VAL A 17 -12.64 -37.62 1.04
C VAL A 17 -13.79 -37.54 0.06
N HIS A 18 -14.76 -38.47 0.13
CA HIS A 18 -15.94 -38.46 -0.72
C HIS A 18 -16.88 -37.29 -0.39
N ASP A 19 -17.10 -37.01 0.89
CA ASP A 19 -17.91 -35.88 1.35
C ASP A 19 -17.25 -34.54 1.03
N LEU A 20 -15.92 -34.45 1.14
CA LEU A 20 -15.15 -33.29 0.68
C LEU A 20 -15.26 -33.09 -0.84
N LYS A 21 -15.21 -34.18 -1.64
CA LYS A 21 -15.42 -34.12 -3.10
C LYS A 21 -16.82 -33.65 -3.44
N ARG A 22 -17.85 -34.17 -2.76
CA ARG A 22 -19.24 -33.78 -2.98
C ARG A 22 -19.48 -32.33 -2.57
N GLY A 23 -18.92 -31.89 -1.44
CA GLY A 23 -18.95 -30.49 -1.01
C GLY A 23 -18.26 -29.57 -2.02
N TRP A 24 -17.11 -29.97 -2.55
CA TRP A 24 -16.39 -29.24 -3.59
C TRP A 24 -17.18 -29.11 -4.90
N GLU A 25 -17.89 -30.17 -5.29
CA GLU A 25 -18.72 -30.18 -6.51
C GLU A 25 -19.97 -29.32 -6.36
N VAL A 26 -20.61 -29.33 -5.19
CA VAL A 26 -21.71 -28.42 -4.84
C VAL A 26 -21.24 -26.96 -4.87
N MET A 27 -20.08 -26.65 -4.27
CA MET A 27 -19.52 -25.29 -4.30
C MET A 27 -19.30 -24.79 -5.73
N ARG A 28 -18.81 -25.64 -6.64
CA ARG A 28 -18.58 -25.26 -8.05
C ARG A 28 -19.86 -25.11 -8.88
N THR A 29 -20.96 -25.74 -8.49
CA THR A 29 -22.19 -25.81 -9.30
C THR A 29 -23.29 -24.89 -8.78
N LYS A 30 -23.39 -24.70 -7.46
CA LYS A 30 -24.44 -23.89 -6.80
C LYS A 30 -23.92 -22.63 -6.12
N GLY A 31 -22.60 -22.44 -6.03
CA GLY A 31 -21.99 -21.37 -5.23
C GLY A 31 -21.92 -21.70 -3.73
N PRO A 32 -21.14 -20.94 -2.93
CA PRO A 32 -21.02 -21.16 -1.50
C PRO A 32 -22.28 -20.71 -0.75
N GLY A 33 -22.73 -21.48 0.25
CA GLY A 33 -23.74 -21.01 1.21
C GLY A 33 -23.17 -19.91 2.14
N HIS A 34 -24.02 -19.18 2.87
CA HIS A 34 -23.60 -18.05 3.71
C HIS A 34 -22.47 -18.38 4.71
N ILE A 35 -22.58 -19.49 5.45
CA ILE A 35 -21.57 -19.92 6.41
C ILE A 35 -20.27 -20.32 5.69
N GLN A 36 -20.38 -21.06 4.59
CA GLN A 36 -19.21 -21.45 3.79
C GLN A 36 -18.48 -20.23 3.23
N PHE A 37 -19.22 -19.21 2.79
CA PHE A 37 -18.66 -17.94 2.34
C PHE A 37 -17.85 -17.26 3.45
N TRP A 38 -18.35 -17.24 4.68
CA TRP A 38 -17.64 -16.66 5.82
C TRP A 38 -16.34 -17.41 6.15
N PHE A 39 -16.35 -18.75 6.06
CA PHE A 39 -15.12 -19.54 6.21
C PHE A 39 -14.11 -19.26 5.09
N ILE A 40 -14.58 -19.15 3.83
CA ILE A 40 -13.71 -18.79 2.71
C ILE A 40 -13.14 -17.38 2.91
N ALA A 41 -13.97 -16.42 3.33
CA ALA A 41 -13.55 -15.05 3.62
C ALA A 41 -12.49 -15.02 4.74
N LEU A 42 -12.68 -15.78 5.81
CA LEU A 42 -11.70 -15.93 6.90
C LEU A 42 -10.36 -16.49 6.38
N LEU A 43 -10.39 -17.58 5.59
CA LEU A 43 -9.18 -18.19 5.04
C LEU A 43 -8.45 -17.26 4.06
N ILE A 44 -9.20 -16.58 3.19
CA ILE A 44 -8.64 -15.55 2.30
C ILE A 44 -8.05 -14.40 3.10
N GLY A 45 -8.71 -14.00 4.19
CA GLY A 45 -8.22 -12.94 5.09
C GLY A 45 -6.91 -13.31 5.76
N ILE A 46 -6.81 -14.53 6.31
CA ILE A 46 -5.56 -15.06 6.88
C ILE A 46 -4.46 -15.10 5.82
N ALA A 47 -4.75 -15.63 4.63
CA ALA A 47 -3.76 -15.75 3.57
C ALA A 47 -3.29 -14.39 3.03
N SER A 48 -4.21 -13.44 2.86
CA SER A 48 -3.90 -12.08 2.39
C SER A 48 -3.14 -11.27 3.44
N GLY A 49 -3.52 -11.41 4.72
CA GLY A 49 -2.80 -10.81 5.84
C GLY A 49 -1.39 -11.39 5.98
N ALA A 50 -1.22 -12.70 5.82
CA ALA A 50 0.10 -13.34 5.82
C ALA A 50 0.96 -12.90 4.63
N ALA A 51 0.36 -12.72 3.46
CA ALA A 51 1.06 -12.18 2.29
C ALA A 51 1.50 -10.72 2.49
N ALA A 52 0.63 -9.88 3.06
CA ALA A 52 0.95 -8.50 3.42
C ALA A 52 2.11 -8.44 4.44
N LEU A 53 2.02 -9.25 5.49
CA LEU A 53 3.05 -9.37 6.52
C LEU A 53 4.38 -9.86 5.93
N GLY A 54 4.35 -10.92 5.13
CA GLY A 54 5.55 -11.46 4.47
C GLY A 54 6.18 -10.45 3.52
N PHE A 55 5.38 -9.67 2.81
CA PHE A 55 5.86 -8.59 1.94
C PHE A 55 6.51 -7.46 2.75
N ARG A 56 5.90 -7.05 3.87
CA ARG A 56 6.46 -6.08 4.82
C ARG A 56 7.81 -6.55 5.38
N LEU A 57 7.88 -7.78 5.89
CA LEU A 57 9.11 -8.35 6.44
C LEU A 57 10.21 -8.49 5.38
N ALA A 58 9.85 -8.90 4.16
CA ALA A 58 10.81 -8.97 3.06
C ALA A 58 11.36 -7.58 2.69
N ILE A 59 10.51 -6.54 2.71
CA ILE A 59 10.98 -5.16 2.51
C ILE A 59 11.94 -4.78 3.63
N GLU A 60 11.51 -4.88 4.89
CA GLU A 60 12.30 -4.43 6.03
C GLU A 60 13.67 -5.12 6.10
N THR A 61 13.71 -6.45 5.92
CA THR A 61 14.96 -7.23 5.98
C THR A 61 15.92 -6.91 4.83
N LEU A 62 15.43 -6.81 3.60
CA LEU A 62 16.27 -6.50 2.45
C LEU A 62 16.74 -5.04 2.45
N GLN A 63 15.89 -4.12 2.90
CA GLN A 63 16.21 -2.70 3.00
C GLN A 63 17.24 -2.46 4.12
N ALA A 64 17.11 -3.14 5.26
CA ALA A 64 18.12 -3.19 6.32
C ALA A 64 19.47 -3.71 5.78
N ALA A 65 19.46 -4.79 5.00
CA ALA A 65 20.68 -5.34 4.40
C ALA A 65 21.35 -4.40 3.39
N PHE A 66 20.58 -3.78 2.48
CA PHE A 66 21.13 -2.89 1.45
C PHE A 66 21.64 -1.57 2.02
N TYR A 67 20.92 -0.97 2.96
CA TYR A 67 21.29 0.30 3.58
C TYR A 67 22.11 0.15 4.87
N ARG A 68 22.48 -1.09 5.24
CA ARG A 68 23.29 -1.42 6.43
C ARG A 68 22.78 -0.73 7.69
N THR A 69 21.47 -0.83 7.92
CA THR A 69 20.82 -0.30 9.12
C THR A 69 20.24 -1.44 9.94
N ASP A 70 20.37 -1.35 11.25
CA ASP A 70 19.70 -2.26 12.19
C ASP A 70 18.23 -1.87 12.40
N ASP A 71 17.85 -0.63 12.04
CA ASP A 71 16.49 -0.11 12.15
C ASP A 71 16.06 0.65 10.89
N VAL A 72 15.04 0.13 10.21
CA VAL A 72 14.45 0.73 9.00
C VAL A 72 13.65 2.00 9.33
N SER A 73 13.27 2.22 10.59
CA SER A 73 12.59 3.44 11.03
C SER A 73 13.48 4.69 10.96
N THR A 74 14.80 4.51 10.91
CA THR A 74 15.83 5.57 10.81
C THR A 74 16.61 5.52 9.51
N LEU A 75 15.96 5.05 8.43
CA LEU A 75 16.58 4.80 7.13
C LEU A 75 17.27 6.03 6.53
N ALA A 76 16.64 7.20 6.57
CA ALA A 76 17.21 8.43 6.02
C ALA A 76 18.44 8.87 6.81
N THR A 77 18.44 8.68 8.13
CA THR A 77 19.60 8.96 8.98
C THR A 77 20.78 8.04 8.63
N HIS A 78 20.55 6.73 8.48
CA HIS A 78 21.61 5.78 8.10
C HIS A 78 22.09 5.97 6.66
N ALA A 79 21.17 6.30 5.74
CA ALA A 79 21.52 6.59 4.36
C ALA A 79 22.46 7.80 4.24
N ARG A 80 22.35 8.81 5.12
CA ARG A 80 23.32 9.94 5.16
C ARG A 80 24.75 9.50 5.49
N ALA A 81 24.92 8.43 6.26
CA ALA A 81 26.22 7.93 6.68
C ALA A 81 26.90 7.04 5.64
N LEU A 82 26.14 6.56 4.65
CA LEU A 82 26.69 5.72 3.59
C LEU A 82 27.46 6.55 2.54
N PRO A 83 28.49 5.96 1.90
CA PRO A 83 29.17 6.62 0.79
C PRO A 83 28.20 6.91 -0.36
N TRP A 84 28.35 8.08 -1.00
CA TRP A 84 27.46 8.56 -2.06
C TRP A 84 27.26 7.56 -3.21
N TYR A 85 28.28 6.77 -3.55
CA TYR A 85 28.22 5.78 -4.62
C TYR A 85 27.30 4.60 -4.29
N TRP A 86 27.10 4.27 -3.00
CA TRP A 86 26.11 3.28 -2.59
C TRP A 86 24.69 3.81 -2.76
N LEU A 87 24.45 5.07 -2.38
CA LEU A 87 23.15 5.74 -2.57
C LEU A 87 22.75 5.83 -4.05
N LEU A 88 23.74 5.92 -4.94
CA LEU A 88 23.53 5.90 -6.37
C LEU A 88 23.36 4.48 -6.93
N ALA A 89 24.22 3.54 -6.52
CA ALA A 89 24.27 2.20 -7.10
C ALA A 89 23.05 1.35 -6.72
N ILE A 90 22.56 1.44 -5.48
CA ILE A 90 21.44 0.61 -4.99
C ILE A 90 20.18 0.83 -5.84
N PRO A 91 19.67 2.06 -6.04
CA PRO A 91 18.48 2.27 -6.86
C PRO A 91 18.71 1.99 -8.36
N VAL A 92 19.93 2.19 -8.88
CA VAL A 92 20.25 1.88 -10.29
C VAL A 92 20.18 0.39 -10.56
N LEU A 93 20.84 -0.42 -9.73
CA LEU A 93 20.83 -1.88 -9.85
C LEU A 93 19.44 -2.44 -9.56
N GLY A 94 18.72 -1.88 -8.58
CA GLY A 94 17.32 -2.19 -8.33
C GLY A 94 16.42 -1.91 -9.52
N GLY A 95 16.56 -0.74 -10.14
CA GLY A 95 15.85 -0.38 -11.36
C GLY A 95 16.16 -1.32 -12.54
N LEU A 96 17.42 -1.72 -12.70
CA LEU A 96 17.78 -2.71 -13.72
C LEU A 96 17.11 -4.06 -13.47
N ALA A 97 17.14 -4.54 -12.23
CA ALA A 97 16.47 -5.78 -11.84
C ALA A 97 14.95 -5.72 -12.06
N VAL A 98 14.31 -4.59 -11.72
CA VAL A 98 12.90 -4.32 -12.03
C VAL A 98 12.64 -4.40 -13.53
N GLY A 99 13.47 -3.77 -14.34
CA GLY A 99 13.35 -3.81 -15.80
C GLY A 99 13.41 -5.23 -16.36
N ILE A 100 14.29 -6.08 -15.81
CA ILE A 100 14.40 -7.51 -16.20
C ILE A 100 13.12 -8.26 -15.82
N VAL A 101 12.64 -8.09 -14.58
CA VAL A 101 11.40 -8.74 -14.11
C VAL A 101 10.22 -8.34 -14.99
N LEU A 102 10.04 -7.05 -15.26
CA LEU A 102 8.93 -6.56 -16.09
C LEU A 102 9.01 -7.12 -17.51
N ASN A 103 10.20 -7.17 -18.11
CA ASN A 103 10.38 -7.72 -19.45
C ASN A 103 9.93 -9.19 -19.58
N TRP A 104 9.99 -9.99 -18.52
CA TRP A 104 9.59 -11.41 -18.55
C TRP A 104 8.16 -11.67 -18.10
N PHE A 105 7.62 -10.83 -17.22
CA PHE A 105 6.33 -11.05 -16.58
C PHE A 105 5.20 -10.17 -17.12
N THR A 106 5.49 -8.98 -17.68
CA THR A 106 4.47 -8.01 -18.11
C THR A 106 4.64 -7.63 -19.59
N PRO A 107 3.63 -7.90 -20.46
CA PRO A 107 3.73 -7.60 -21.90
C PRO A 107 3.92 -6.10 -22.22
N ASP A 108 3.36 -5.23 -21.37
CA ASP A 108 3.38 -3.78 -21.47
C ASP A 108 4.52 -3.11 -20.68
N GLY A 109 5.29 -3.89 -19.90
CA GLY A 109 6.37 -3.37 -19.07
C GLY A 109 5.86 -2.40 -17.99
N ARG A 110 4.65 -2.61 -17.48
CA ARG A 110 4.06 -1.81 -16.39
C ARG A 110 3.85 -2.66 -15.15
N VAL A 111 3.91 -2.02 -13.99
CA VAL A 111 3.56 -2.63 -12.70
C VAL A 111 2.06 -2.44 -12.47
N ARG A 112 1.40 -3.49 -11.98
CA ARG A 112 -0.01 -3.47 -11.56
C ARG A 112 -0.13 -2.99 -10.12
N SER A 113 -1.16 -2.21 -9.82
CA SER A 113 -1.40 -1.55 -8.52
C SER A 113 -2.90 -1.59 -8.13
N VAL A 114 -3.30 -0.76 -7.17
CA VAL A 114 -4.71 -0.63 -6.72
C VAL A 114 -5.64 -0.29 -7.89
N ALA A 115 -5.20 0.52 -8.85
CA ALA A 115 -6.03 0.88 -10.00
C ALA A 115 -6.48 -0.36 -10.80
N ASP A 116 -5.59 -1.33 -10.99
CA ASP A 116 -5.90 -2.59 -11.68
C ASP A 116 -6.83 -3.49 -10.84
N VAL A 117 -6.79 -3.37 -9.52
CA VAL A 117 -7.74 -4.06 -8.63
C VAL A 117 -9.13 -3.44 -8.73
N ILE A 118 -9.22 -2.10 -8.78
CA ILE A 118 -10.48 -1.38 -9.02
C ILE A 118 -11.06 -1.75 -10.39
N GLU A 119 -10.22 -1.77 -11.44
CA GLU A 119 -10.63 -2.22 -12.78
C GLU A 119 -11.11 -3.67 -12.75
N GLY A 120 -10.39 -4.57 -12.06
CA GLY A 120 -10.76 -5.98 -11.93
C GLY A 120 -12.09 -6.19 -11.20
N ALA A 121 -12.36 -5.40 -10.17
CA ALA A 121 -13.63 -5.40 -9.45
C ALA A 121 -14.79 -4.93 -10.35
N ALA A 122 -14.57 -3.88 -11.15
CA ALA A 122 -15.60 -3.27 -11.98
C ALA A 122 -15.88 -4.03 -13.29
N LEU A 123 -14.83 -4.52 -13.96
CA LEU A 123 -14.91 -5.01 -15.35
C LEU A 123 -14.59 -6.50 -15.51
N ARG A 124 -13.99 -7.16 -14.52
CA ARG A 124 -13.49 -8.55 -14.65
C ARG A 124 -14.01 -9.48 -13.56
N ASP A 125 -15.20 -9.22 -13.04
CA ASP A 125 -15.87 -10.06 -12.03
C ASP A 125 -14.99 -10.36 -10.80
N GLY A 126 -14.28 -9.33 -10.31
CA GLY A 126 -13.41 -9.43 -9.14
C GLY A 126 -12.06 -10.11 -9.41
N ARG A 127 -11.61 -10.18 -10.67
CA ARG A 127 -10.36 -10.88 -11.04
C ARG A 127 -9.31 -9.94 -11.62
N VAL A 128 -8.05 -10.23 -11.29
CA VAL A 128 -6.86 -9.53 -11.82
C VAL A 128 -5.91 -10.49 -12.54
N GLU A 129 -4.96 -9.93 -13.28
CA GLU A 129 -3.97 -10.67 -14.05
C GLU A 129 -2.95 -11.37 -13.15
N LYS A 130 -2.90 -12.71 -13.22
CA LYS A 130 -2.04 -13.51 -12.31
C LYS A 130 -0.54 -13.37 -12.63
N ARG A 131 -0.15 -13.58 -13.89
CA ARG A 131 1.27 -13.55 -14.30
C ARG A 131 1.86 -12.16 -14.13
N ALA A 132 1.18 -11.15 -14.67
CA ALA A 132 1.59 -9.75 -14.51
C ALA A 132 1.56 -9.32 -13.03
N GLY A 133 0.61 -9.82 -12.25
CA GLY A 133 0.50 -9.53 -10.83
C GLY A 133 1.66 -10.05 -9.99
N VAL A 134 2.11 -11.30 -10.21
CA VAL A 134 3.30 -11.84 -9.53
C VAL A 134 4.55 -11.05 -9.93
N GLY A 135 4.72 -10.74 -11.22
CA GLY A 135 5.82 -9.88 -11.67
C GLY A 135 5.79 -8.48 -11.04
N SER A 136 4.60 -7.92 -10.87
CA SER A 136 4.39 -6.60 -10.24
C SER A 136 4.71 -6.61 -8.76
N ALA A 137 4.36 -7.67 -8.03
CA ALA A 137 4.73 -7.85 -6.63
C ALA A 137 6.26 -7.94 -6.48
N LEU A 138 6.93 -8.74 -7.31
CA LEU A 138 8.40 -8.85 -7.30
C LEU A 138 9.08 -7.52 -7.67
N ALA A 139 8.63 -6.86 -8.72
CA ALA A 139 9.15 -5.55 -9.13
C ALA A 139 8.97 -4.50 -8.03
N SER A 140 7.84 -4.51 -7.33
CA SER A 140 7.57 -3.59 -6.23
C SER A 140 8.42 -3.90 -5.00
N LEU A 141 8.62 -5.19 -4.68
CA LEU A 141 9.52 -5.61 -3.60
C LEU A 141 10.95 -5.10 -3.86
N ILE A 142 11.47 -5.29 -5.07
CA ILE A 142 12.79 -4.78 -5.46
C ILE A 142 12.81 -3.26 -5.35
N THR A 143 11.82 -2.57 -5.91
CA THR A 143 11.76 -1.10 -5.89
C THR A 143 11.79 -0.55 -4.46
N LEU A 144 10.96 -1.08 -3.57
CA LEU A 144 10.84 -0.58 -2.19
C LEU A 144 12.11 -0.88 -1.38
N THR A 145 12.74 -2.04 -1.62
CA THR A 145 13.99 -2.43 -0.94
C THR A 145 15.20 -1.67 -1.43
N THR A 146 15.25 -1.30 -2.71
CA THR A 146 16.35 -0.53 -3.30
C THR A 146 16.12 0.98 -3.28
N GLY A 147 15.19 1.47 -2.45
CA GLY A 147 15.04 2.90 -2.17
C GLY A 147 14.13 3.69 -3.09
N GLY A 148 13.32 3.04 -3.91
CA GLY A 148 12.28 3.71 -4.70
C GLY A 148 11.31 4.48 -3.83
N SER A 149 11.03 5.73 -4.19
CA SER A 149 10.15 6.62 -3.41
C SER A 149 8.69 6.30 -3.70
N SER A 150 8.18 5.26 -3.06
CA SER A 150 6.81 4.78 -3.22
C SER A 150 6.29 4.08 -1.97
N GLY A 151 5.01 3.70 -1.97
CA GLY A 151 4.35 2.96 -0.89
C GLY A 151 4.24 1.47 -1.17
N ARG A 152 4.29 0.65 -0.11
CA ARG A 152 4.11 -0.81 -0.19
C ARG A 152 2.67 -1.26 -0.38
N GLU A 153 1.72 -0.38 -0.09
CA GLU A 153 0.32 -0.74 0.10
C GLU A 153 -0.41 -1.06 -1.20
N GLY A 154 -0.06 -0.36 -2.28
CA GLY A 154 -0.59 -0.70 -3.60
C GLY A 154 -0.22 -2.11 -4.06
N PRO A 155 1.08 -2.47 -4.03
CA PRO A 155 1.55 -3.82 -4.32
C PRO A 155 0.93 -4.91 -3.45
N VAL A 156 0.78 -4.65 -2.15
CA VAL A 156 0.17 -5.61 -1.20
C VAL A 156 -1.30 -5.84 -1.53
N VAL A 157 -2.06 -4.78 -1.79
CA VAL A 157 -3.47 -4.88 -2.21
C VAL A 157 -3.60 -5.65 -3.53
N HIS A 158 -2.72 -5.37 -4.50
CA HIS A 158 -2.72 -6.10 -5.77
C HIS A 158 -2.32 -7.58 -5.59
N LEU A 159 -1.35 -7.88 -4.73
CA LEU A 159 -0.95 -9.26 -4.42
C LEU A 159 -2.11 -10.05 -3.78
N ALA A 160 -2.83 -9.45 -2.84
CA ALA A 160 -4.03 -10.04 -2.25
C ALA A 160 -5.11 -10.28 -3.31
N ALA A 161 -5.30 -9.36 -4.25
CA ALA A 161 -6.21 -9.53 -5.38
C ALA A 161 -5.81 -10.71 -6.30
N VAL A 162 -4.51 -10.93 -6.54
CA VAL A 162 -4.00 -12.08 -7.30
C VAL A 162 -4.32 -13.39 -6.57
N MET A 163 -4.12 -13.43 -5.25
CA MET A 163 -4.46 -14.60 -4.43
C MET A 163 -5.97 -14.88 -4.44
N ALA A 164 -6.79 -13.84 -4.27
CA ALA A 164 -8.24 -13.95 -4.40
C ALA A 164 -8.62 -14.51 -5.78
N SER A 165 -8.08 -13.92 -6.86
CA SER A 165 -8.35 -14.37 -8.24
C SER A 165 -8.01 -15.84 -8.47
N TRP A 166 -6.99 -16.37 -7.80
CA TRP A 166 -6.68 -17.80 -7.83
C TRP A 166 -7.77 -18.64 -7.16
N VAL A 167 -8.22 -18.26 -5.97
CA VAL A 167 -9.33 -18.92 -5.25
C VAL A 167 -10.62 -18.86 -6.07
N LEU A 168 -10.98 -17.68 -6.59
CA LEU A 168 -12.16 -17.45 -7.44
C LEU A 168 -12.19 -18.38 -8.66
N SER A 169 -11.03 -18.61 -9.27
CA SER A 169 -10.90 -19.50 -10.43
C SER A 169 -11.12 -20.97 -10.05
N LYS A 170 -10.69 -21.38 -8.85
CA LYS A 170 -10.83 -22.76 -8.36
C LYS A 170 -12.28 -23.09 -8.05
N ILE A 171 -12.98 -22.19 -7.35
CA ILE A 171 -14.38 -22.38 -6.96
C ILE A 171 -15.37 -22.01 -8.08
N LYS A 172 -14.91 -21.48 -9.22
CA LYS A 172 -15.76 -20.99 -10.32
C LYS A 172 -16.82 -19.98 -9.84
N ALA A 173 -16.40 -19.05 -8.99
CA ALA A 173 -17.29 -18.03 -8.44
C ALA A 173 -17.94 -17.18 -9.55
N ASP A 174 -19.22 -16.85 -9.36
CA ASP A 174 -19.94 -15.85 -10.14
C ASP A 174 -19.44 -14.43 -9.84
N GLY A 175 -19.96 -13.43 -10.54
CA GLY A 175 -19.48 -12.04 -10.44
C GLY A 175 -19.70 -11.41 -9.07
N VAL A 176 -20.81 -11.71 -8.38
CA VAL A 176 -21.12 -11.12 -7.07
C VAL A 176 -20.19 -11.71 -6.01
N THR A 177 -20.17 -13.03 -5.89
CA THR A 177 -19.24 -13.77 -5.00
C THR A 177 -17.78 -13.40 -5.30
N GLY A 178 -17.45 -13.22 -6.58
CA GLY A 178 -16.14 -12.79 -7.05
C GLY A 178 -15.69 -11.45 -6.46
N ARG A 179 -16.56 -10.44 -6.55
CA ARG A 179 -16.31 -9.09 -6.02
C ARG A 179 -16.23 -9.10 -4.50
N ASP A 180 -17.13 -9.81 -3.83
CA ASP A 180 -17.13 -9.84 -2.35
C ASP A 180 -15.87 -10.49 -1.78
N LEU A 181 -15.41 -11.61 -2.35
CA LEU A 181 -14.17 -12.27 -1.92
C LEU A 181 -12.92 -11.47 -2.29
N LEU A 182 -12.94 -10.74 -3.41
CA LEU A 182 -11.90 -9.75 -3.73
C LEU A 182 -11.86 -8.66 -2.64
N GLY A 183 -13.03 -8.13 -2.26
CA GLY A 183 -13.15 -7.15 -1.17
C GLY A 183 -12.61 -7.70 0.16
N CYS A 184 -12.90 -8.96 0.49
CA CYS A 184 -12.36 -9.62 1.68
C CYS A 184 -10.81 -9.66 1.66
N ALA A 185 -10.23 -10.01 0.51
CA ALA A 185 -8.77 -10.07 0.36
C ALA A 185 -8.12 -8.68 0.49
N VAL A 186 -8.69 -7.67 -0.18
CA VAL A 186 -8.22 -6.29 -0.08
C VAL A 186 -8.33 -5.78 1.35
N ALA A 187 -9.48 -5.96 2.01
CA ALA A 187 -9.68 -5.50 3.38
C ALA A 187 -8.65 -6.10 4.33
N ALA A 188 -8.41 -7.41 4.25
CA ALA A 188 -7.40 -8.07 5.06
C ALA A 188 -5.98 -7.54 4.80
N ALA A 189 -5.61 -7.31 3.54
CA ALA A 189 -4.31 -6.75 3.17
C ALA A 189 -4.09 -5.34 3.71
N VAL A 190 -5.07 -4.45 3.53
CA VAL A 190 -5.01 -3.06 4.03
C VAL A 190 -4.96 -3.06 5.56
N SER A 191 -5.82 -3.85 6.20
CA SER A 191 -5.89 -3.96 7.66
C SER A 191 -4.66 -4.58 8.30
N ALA A 192 -3.98 -5.50 7.61
CA ALA A 192 -2.68 -6.01 8.02
C ALA A 192 -1.60 -4.92 7.90
N SER A 193 -1.68 -4.07 6.88
CA SER A 193 -0.62 -3.10 6.60
C SER A 193 -0.66 -1.85 7.48
N PHE A 194 -1.87 -1.43 7.90
CA PHE A 194 -2.08 -0.26 8.77
C PHE A 194 -2.47 -0.61 10.20
N ASN A 195 -2.61 -1.90 10.53
CA ASN A 195 -3.12 -2.34 11.83
C ASN A 195 -4.53 -1.78 12.17
N ALA A 196 -5.34 -1.46 11.14
CA ALA A 196 -6.61 -0.73 11.24
C ALA A 196 -7.77 -1.53 10.61
N PRO A 197 -8.41 -2.46 11.35
CA PRO A 197 -9.40 -3.39 10.80
C PRO A 197 -10.68 -2.70 10.30
N ILE A 198 -11.13 -1.65 10.97
CA ILE A 198 -12.32 -0.88 10.54
C ILE A 198 -12.01 -0.14 9.24
N ALA A 199 -10.83 0.48 9.19
CA ALA A 199 -10.40 1.29 8.07
C ALA A 199 -10.18 0.44 6.80
N GLY A 200 -9.54 -0.73 6.92
CA GLY A 200 -9.35 -1.62 5.76
C GLY A 200 -10.66 -2.24 5.24
N ALA A 201 -11.62 -2.53 6.12
CA ALA A 201 -12.96 -2.97 5.69
C ALA A 201 -13.68 -1.89 4.88
N LEU A 202 -13.64 -0.63 5.37
CA LEU A 202 -14.24 0.49 4.66
C LEU A 202 -13.46 0.85 3.40
N PHE A 203 -12.14 0.72 3.38
CA PHE A 203 -11.32 0.92 2.18
C PHE A 203 -11.75 -0.04 1.06
N ALA A 204 -11.97 -1.32 1.37
CA ALA A 204 -12.44 -2.27 0.37
C ALA A 204 -13.80 -1.87 -0.21
N LEU A 205 -14.73 -1.38 0.62
CA LEU A 205 -16.07 -0.95 0.20
C LEU A 205 -16.06 0.37 -0.57
N GLU A 206 -15.29 1.35 -0.11
CA GLU A 206 -15.26 2.71 -0.64
C GLU A 206 -14.37 2.83 -1.89
N VAL A 207 -13.16 2.25 -1.86
CA VAL A 207 -12.18 2.39 -2.95
C VAL A 207 -12.35 1.32 -4.02
N VAL A 208 -12.42 0.05 -3.62
CA VAL A 208 -12.33 -1.09 -4.55
C VAL A 208 -13.69 -1.49 -5.09
N LEU A 209 -14.66 -1.74 -4.21
CA LEU A 209 -15.98 -2.21 -4.62
C LEU A 209 -16.91 -1.06 -5.04
N ARG A 210 -16.69 0.15 -4.50
CA ARG A 210 -17.55 1.34 -4.69
C ARG A 210 -19.04 1.05 -4.46
N HIS A 211 -19.35 0.11 -3.59
CA HIS A 211 -20.71 -0.30 -3.27
C HIS A 211 -20.79 -0.83 -1.83
N PHE A 212 -21.62 -0.17 -1.01
CA PHE A 212 -21.86 -0.55 0.38
C PHE A 212 -22.96 -1.62 0.47
N ALA A 213 -22.67 -2.82 -0.04
CA ALA A 213 -23.56 -3.96 0.10
C ALA A 213 -23.56 -4.48 1.55
N VAL A 214 -24.74 -4.50 2.19
CA VAL A 214 -24.91 -5.02 3.56
C VAL A 214 -24.49 -6.50 3.66
N HIS A 215 -24.76 -7.30 2.62
CA HIS A 215 -24.39 -8.72 2.58
C HIS A 215 -22.87 -8.94 2.50
N ALA A 216 -22.13 -8.00 1.90
CA ALA A 216 -20.67 -8.07 1.78
C ALA A 216 -19.96 -7.59 3.04
N PHE A 217 -20.61 -6.75 3.87
CA PHE A 217 -19.98 -6.13 5.03
C PHE A 217 -19.45 -7.14 6.07
N ALA A 218 -20.30 -8.08 6.49
CA ALA A 218 -19.93 -9.07 7.51
C ALA A 218 -18.70 -9.92 7.12
N PRO A 219 -18.65 -10.57 5.94
CA PRO A 219 -17.46 -11.34 5.55
C PRO A 219 -16.22 -10.48 5.31
N ILE A 220 -16.37 -9.26 4.79
CA ILE A 220 -15.27 -8.31 4.64
C ILE A 220 -14.69 -7.94 6.01
N ALA A 221 -15.53 -7.67 7.01
CA ALA A 221 -15.11 -7.38 8.37
C ALA A 221 -14.38 -8.58 9.00
N ILE A 222 -14.88 -9.81 8.82
CA ILE A 222 -14.22 -11.03 9.29
C ILE A 222 -12.81 -11.16 8.69
N ALA A 223 -12.68 -11.01 7.37
CA ALA A 223 -11.40 -11.10 6.69
C ALA A 223 -10.45 -9.98 7.13
N SER A 224 -10.96 -8.77 7.29
CA SER A 224 -10.23 -7.59 7.78
C SER A 224 -9.62 -7.83 9.16
N ILE A 225 -10.43 -8.31 10.11
CA ILE A 225 -9.98 -8.65 11.48
C ILE A 225 -8.92 -9.75 11.43
N ALA A 226 -9.12 -10.78 10.62
CA ALA A 226 -8.14 -11.84 10.45
C ALA A 226 -6.79 -11.31 9.95
N GLY A 227 -6.79 -10.42 8.95
CA GLY A 227 -5.59 -9.76 8.45
C GLY A 227 -4.86 -8.95 9.52
N THR A 228 -5.60 -8.17 10.32
CA THR A 228 -5.04 -7.43 11.45
C THR A 228 -4.44 -8.36 12.50
N ILE A 229 -5.11 -9.45 12.87
CA ILE A 229 -4.60 -10.41 13.86
C ILE A 229 -3.26 -10.99 13.39
N ILE A 230 -3.14 -11.37 12.11
CA ILE A 230 -1.88 -11.88 11.55
C ILE A 230 -0.75 -10.87 11.71
N ASN A 231 -0.99 -9.60 11.40
CA ASN A 231 0.02 -8.55 11.61
C ASN A 231 0.37 -8.36 13.10
N ARG A 232 -0.65 -8.35 13.99
CA ARG A 232 -0.46 -8.17 15.44
C ARG A 232 0.28 -9.32 16.12
N ILE A 233 0.24 -10.53 15.57
CA ILE A 233 1.06 -11.65 16.09
C ILE A 233 2.56 -11.33 15.98
N GLN A 234 2.97 -10.65 14.91
CA GLN A 234 4.38 -10.31 14.68
C GLN A 234 4.77 -8.97 15.33
N PHE A 235 3.95 -7.92 15.13
CA PHE A 235 4.31 -6.55 15.50
C PHE A 235 3.59 -6.04 16.76
N GLY A 236 2.67 -6.81 17.33
CA GLY A 236 1.87 -6.39 18.48
C GLY A 236 0.77 -5.39 18.13
N GLY A 237 0.17 -4.79 19.16
CA GLY A 237 -0.94 -3.83 19.04
C GLY A 237 -0.51 -2.37 18.85
N VAL A 238 0.73 -2.11 18.42
CA VAL A 238 1.25 -0.75 18.28
C VAL A 238 0.76 -0.08 17.00
N THR A 239 0.49 1.22 17.07
CA THR A 239 0.20 2.05 15.90
C THR A 239 1.49 2.34 15.14
N GLU A 240 1.38 2.52 13.82
CA GLU A 240 2.55 2.80 12.97
C GLU A 240 3.17 4.18 13.29
N PHE A 241 2.37 5.11 13.83
CA PHE A 241 2.82 6.41 14.33
C PHE A 241 2.47 6.57 15.81
N ALA A 242 3.45 6.97 16.61
CA ALA A 242 3.26 7.35 18.01
C ALA A 242 3.15 8.88 18.11
N LEU A 243 1.95 9.37 18.42
CA LEU A 243 1.66 10.79 18.52
C LEU A 243 1.83 11.27 19.97
N PRO A 244 2.38 12.48 20.21
CA PRO A 244 2.28 13.12 21.51
C PRO A 244 0.81 13.29 21.92
N PRO A 245 0.49 13.33 23.22
CA PRO A 245 -0.86 13.65 23.68
C PRO A 245 -1.32 14.96 23.03
N ALA A 246 -2.43 14.93 22.31
CA ALA A 246 -2.98 16.12 21.70
C ALA A 246 -3.29 17.15 22.78
N GLY A 247 -2.76 18.37 22.64
CA GLY A 247 -3.23 19.52 23.41
C GLY A 247 -4.73 19.72 23.17
N GLY A 248 -5.44 20.27 24.17
CA GLY A 248 -6.88 20.51 24.08
C GLY A 248 -7.23 21.34 22.84
N VAL A 249 -8.20 20.86 22.05
CA VAL A 249 -8.65 21.53 20.83
C VAL A 249 -9.55 22.70 21.21
N ALA A 250 -9.25 23.92 20.74
CA ALA A 250 -10.23 25.01 20.72
C ALA A 250 -11.18 24.80 19.53
N PHE A 251 -11.93 23.69 19.57
CA PHE A 251 -12.54 23.01 18.42
C PHE A 251 -13.32 23.92 17.46
N TYR A 252 -14.02 24.93 17.96
CA TYR A 252 -14.87 25.78 17.12
C TYR A 252 -14.11 26.89 16.38
N VAL A 253 -13.03 27.42 16.97
CA VAL A 253 -12.30 28.57 16.39
C VAL A 253 -11.35 28.12 15.28
N GLU A 254 -10.89 26.87 15.32
CA GLU A 254 -9.96 26.32 14.33
C GLU A 254 -10.66 25.79 13.05
N LEU A 255 -11.99 25.68 13.03
CA LEU A 255 -12.74 25.15 11.86
C LEU A 255 -12.41 25.86 10.54
N PRO A 256 -12.32 27.21 10.47
CA PRO A 256 -11.91 27.90 9.25
C PRO A 256 -10.49 27.52 8.81
N ALA A 257 -9.57 27.32 9.76
CA ALA A 257 -8.20 26.90 9.46
C ALA A 257 -8.18 25.48 8.87
N PHE A 258 -8.96 24.54 9.42
CA PHE A 258 -9.11 23.20 8.84
C PHE A 258 -9.77 23.22 7.46
N LEU A 259 -10.72 24.11 7.21
CA LEU A 259 -11.31 24.29 5.88
C LEU A 259 -10.26 24.73 4.85
N ILE A 260 -9.43 25.72 5.21
CA ILE A 260 -8.33 26.20 4.35
C ILE A 260 -7.31 25.09 4.14
N LEU A 261 -6.94 24.35 5.19
CA LEU A 261 -6.05 23.21 5.07
C LEU A 261 -6.61 22.13 4.14
N GLY A 262 -7.92 21.89 4.16
CA GLY A 262 -8.60 20.98 3.23
C GLY A 262 -8.46 21.42 1.77
N LEU A 263 -8.68 22.71 1.48
CA LEU A 263 -8.48 23.27 0.14
C LEU A 263 -7.03 23.16 -0.32
N LEU A 264 -6.08 23.50 0.56
CA LEU A 264 -4.65 23.37 0.29
C LEU A 264 -4.25 21.91 0.03
N SER A 265 -4.78 20.98 0.83
CA SER A 265 -4.53 19.54 0.68
C SER A 265 -5.06 19.02 -0.65
N GLY A 266 -6.24 19.47 -1.09
CA GLY A 266 -6.78 19.16 -2.42
C GLY A 266 -5.90 19.68 -3.56
N LEU A 267 -5.38 20.90 -3.43
CA LEU A 267 -4.43 21.46 -4.39
C LEU A 267 -3.13 20.64 -4.45
N VAL A 268 -2.53 20.33 -3.30
CA VAL A 268 -1.29 19.54 -3.20
C VAL A 268 -1.50 18.13 -3.76
N ALA A 269 -2.63 17.48 -3.46
CA ALA A 269 -3.00 16.19 -4.05
C ALA A 269 -3.11 16.26 -5.59
N SER A 270 -3.71 17.34 -6.12
CA SER A 270 -3.79 17.57 -7.56
C SER A 270 -2.40 17.74 -8.18
N VAL A 271 -1.51 18.50 -7.53
CA VAL A 271 -0.11 18.67 -7.97
C VAL A 271 0.63 17.33 -7.98
N LEU A 272 0.51 16.53 -6.91
CA LEU A 272 1.13 15.21 -6.83
C LEU A 272 0.66 14.31 -8.00
N MET A 273 -0.65 14.19 -8.21
CA MET A 273 -1.19 13.33 -9.27
C MET A 273 -0.84 13.84 -10.67
N ARG A 274 -0.90 15.16 -10.90
CA ARG A 274 -0.49 15.75 -12.18
C ARG A 274 0.99 15.55 -12.45
N ALA A 275 1.85 15.70 -11.45
CA ALA A 275 3.29 15.47 -11.58
C ALA A 275 3.59 14.03 -11.98
N ILE A 276 2.92 13.04 -11.37
CA ILE A 276 3.06 11.63 -11.71
C ILE A 276 2.65 11.37 -13.17
N LEU A 277 1.47 11.84 -13.57
CA LEU A 277 0.95 11.61 -14.93
C LEU A 277 1.82 12.32 -15.99
N MET A 278 2.18 13.58 -15.76
CA MET A 278 3.08 14.32 -16.65
C MET A 278 4.45 13.66 -16.77
N ALA A 279 5.02 13.19 -15.66
CA ALA A 279 6.29 12.47 -15.69
C ALA A 279 6.17 11.13 -16.45
N GLU A 280 5.05 10.41 -16.32
CA GLU A 280 4.81 9.18 -17.09
C GLU A 280 4.76 9.46 -18.60
N ASP A 281 4.05 10.53 -19.02
CA ASP A 281 3.96 10.97 -20.42
C ASP A 281 5.33 11.38 -20.97
N ILE A 282 6.09 12.19 -20.22
CA ILE A 282 7.46 12.59 -20.60
C ILE A 282 8.35 11.35 -20.70
N GLY A 283 8.26 10.41 -19.75
CA GLY A 283 9.04 9.18 -19.76
C GLY A 283 8.68 8.27 -20.95
N ASN A 284 7.40 8.20 -21.33
CA ASN A 284 6.95 7.48 -22.51
C ASN A 284 7.51 8.11 -23.79
N GLU A 285 7.46 9.45 -23.91
CA GLU A 285 7.96 10.16 -25.07
C GLU A 285 9.49 10.05 -25.21
N LEU A 286 10.21 10.21 -24.10
CA LEU A 286 11.66 10.08 -24.07
C LEU A 286 12.09 8.67 -24.49
N GLN A 287 11.40 7.64 -23.98
CA GLN A 287 11.67 6.25 -24.37
C GLN A 287 11.41 6.03 -25.87
N ARG A 288 10.31 6.60 -26.40
CA ARG A 288 9.97 6.50 -27.83
C ARG A 288 11.01 7.18 -28.72
N ARG A 289 11.51 8.36 -28.35
CA ARG A 289 12.50 9.13 -29.13
C ARG A 289 13.91 8.58 -29.06
N SER A 290 14.34 8.14 -27.87
CA SER A 290 15.71 7.64 -27.65
C SER A 290 15.91 6.20 -28.09
N GLY A 291 14.83 5.44 -28.31
CA GLY A 291 14.90 4.00 -28.57
C GLY A 291 15.37 3.19 -27.35
N LEU A 292 15.29 3.77 -26.15
CA LEU A 292 15.78 3.13 -24.92
C LEU A 292 15.07 1.79 -24.68
N PRO A 293 15.82 0.67 -24.56
CA PRO A 293 15.25 -0.63 -24.23
C PRO A 293 14.37 -0.57 -22.98
N ARG A 294 13.24 -1.28 -22.99
CA ARG A 294 12.28 -1.31 -21.88
C ARG A 294 12.91 -1.65 -20.53
N VAL A 295 13.91 -2.52 -20.54
CA VAL A 295 14.67 -2.96 -19.38
C VAL A 295 15.48 -1.84 -18.72
N LEU A 296 15.94 -0.83 -19.48
CA LEU A 296 16.79 0.24 -18.94
C LEU A 296 16.01 1.42 -18.36
N ARG A 297 14.73 1.59 -18.72
CA ARG A 297 13.91 2.70 -18.23
C ARG A 297 13.86 2.79 -16.69
N PRO A 298 13.65 1.69 -15.93
CA PRO A 298 13.64 1.78 -14.47
C PRO A 298 15.04 1.98 -13.89
N ALA A 299 16.11 1.54 -14.57
CA ALA A 299 17.49 1.82 -14.16
C ALA A 299 17.82 3.32 -14.26
N VAL A 300 17.33 4.01 -15.29
CA VAL A 300 17.46 5.47 -15.44
C VAL A 300 16.71 6.21 -14.33
N ALA A 301 15.50 5.77 -13.99
CA ALA A 301 14.77 6.34 -12.85
C ALA A 301 15.50 6.10 -11.52
N GLY A 302 16.07 4.90 -11.34
CA GLY A 302 16.98 4.59 -10.23
C GLY A 302 18.17 5.54 -10.16
N LEU A 303 18.81 5.85 -11.30
CA LEU A 303 19.90 6.82 -11.35
C LEU A 303 19.46 8.21 -10.88
N MET A 304 18.32 8.69 -11.37
CA MET A 304 17.77 9.98 -10.98
C MET A 304 17.41 10.03 -9.49
N LEU A 305 16.80 8.97 -8.97
CA LEU A 305 16.47 8.84 -7.54
C LEU A 305 17.72 8.79 -6.67
N GLY A 306 18.71 7.98 -7.05
CA GLY A 306 19.98 7.88 -6.34
C GLY A 306 20.72 9.22 -6.31
N ALA A 307 20.75 9.93 -7.44
CA ALA A 307 21.35 11.27 -7.52
C ALA A 307 20.65 12.27 -6.59
N LEU A 308 19.31 12.25 -6.54
CA LEU A 308 18.54 13.10 -5.64
C LEU A 308 18.75 12.71 -4.17
N ALA A 309 18.85 11.41 -3.89
CA ALA A 309 19.04 10.86 -2.56
C ALA A 309 20.40 11.19 -1.94
N ILE A 310 21.46 11.42 -2.74
CA ILE A 310 22.78 11.87 -2.25
C ILE A 310 22.63 13.15 -1.42
N TYR A 311 21.80 14.08 -1.87
CA TYR A 311 21.57 15.35 -1.17
C TYR A 311 20.38 15.28 -0.22
N PHE A 312 19.34 14.53 -0.59
CA PHE A 312 18.07 14.45 0.13
C PHE A 312 17.65 13.01 0.41
N PRO A 313 18.33 12.30 1.33
CA PRO A 313 18.03 10.90 1.64
C PRO A 313 16.64 10.68 2.26
N HIS A 314 15.94 11.75 2.63
CA HIS A 314 14.58 11.74 3.22
C HIS A 314 13.52 11.24 2.22
N ILE A 315 13.82 11.28 0.93
CA ILE A 315 12.92 10.80 -0.11
C ILE A 315 12.95 9.27 -0.27
N ILE A 316 13.99 8.61 0.23
CA ILE A 316 14.23 7.17 0.02
C ILE A 316 13.10 6.35 0.63
N GLY A 317 12.60 5.39 -0.14
CA GLY A 317 11.60 4.45 0.33
C GLY A 317 10.26 5.11 0.66
N VAL A 318 9.60 4.56 1.69
CA VAL A 318 8.24 4.97 2.06
C VAL A 318 8.22 6.38 2.68
N GLY A 319 9.22 6.71 3.50
CA GLY A 319 9.32 8.01 4.18
C GLY A 319 8.76 8.05 5.61
N TYR A 320 8.60 6.89 6.28
CA TYR A 320 8.08 6.81 7.65
C TYR A 320 8.85 7.68 8.65
N GLU A 321 10.18 7.72 8.57
CA GLU A 321 11.02 8.57 9.43
C GLU A 321 10.62 10.05 9.33
N THR A 322 10.49 10.55 8.10
CA THR A 322 10.14 11.95 7.84
C THR A 322 8.68 12.25 8.20
N THR A 323 7.76 11.32 7.94
CA THR A 323 6.37 11.44 8.39
C THR A 323 6.27 11.50 9.92
N SER A 324 7.00 10.63 10.62
CA SER A 324 7.06 10.62 12.10
C SER A 324 7.65 11.92 12.65
N ALA A 325 8.74 12.41 12.04
CA ALA A 325 9.32 13.71 12.38
C ALA A 325 8.32 14.87 12.17
N ALA A 326 7.51 14.81 11.10
CA ALA A 326 6.49 15.81 10.84
C ALA A 326 5.36 15.78 11.89
N LEU A 327 4.84 14.60 12.19
CA LEU A 327 3.77 14.39 13.17
C LEU A 327 4.19 14.70 14.61
N THR A 328 5.50 14.65 14.90
CA THR A 328 6.06 15.01 16.21
C THR A 328 6.57 16.45 16.28
N GLY A 329 6.39 17.26 15.22
CA GLY A 329 6.78 18.67 15.20
C GLY A 329 8.29 18.92 15.23
N LYS A 330 9.09 17.93 14.80
CA LYS A 330 10.58 18.01 14.82
C LYS A 330 11.16 18.72 13.60
N LEU A 331 10.36 19.02 12.59
CA LEU A 331 10.78 19.67 11.36
C LEU A 331 10.39 21.14 11.36
N VAL A 332 11.26 21.99 10.80
CA VAL A 332 10.96 23.42 10.62
C VAL A 332 10.21 23.67 9.31
N LEU A 333 9.61 24.87 9.17
CA LEU A 333 8.81 25.24 8.00
C LEU A 333 9.53 25.03 6.66
N HIS A 334 10.80 25.44 6.60
CA HIS A 334 11.64 25.26 5.41
C HIS A 334 11.75 23.78 5.02
N GLU A 335 12.04 22.90 5.98
CA GLU A 335 12.20 21.46 5.73
C GLU A 335 10.88 20.84 5.28
N ALA A 336 9.77 21.20 5.92
CA ALA A 336 8.45 20.71 5.56
C ALA A 336 8.10 21.03 4.09
N VAL A 337 8.31 22.29 3.66
CA VAL A 337 8.03 22.72 2.28
C VAL A 337 8.97 22.04 1.27
N VAL A 338 10.28 22.02 1.56
CA VAL A 338 11.26 21.41 0.66
C VAL A 338 11.02 19.90 0.51
N PHE A 339 10.72 19.20 1.60
CA PHE A 339 10.45 17.76 1.54
C PHE A 339 9.13 17.42 0.82
N VAL A 340 8.11 18.27 0.85
CA VAL A 340 6.91 18.11 0.01
C VAL A 340 7.29 18.10 -1.46
N ILE A 341 8.04 19.12 -1.90
CA ILE A 341 8.44 19.27 -3.31
C ILE A 341 9.30 18.08 -3.74
N LEU A 342 10.31 17.75 -2.95
CA LEU A 342 11.22 16.64 -3.24
C LEU A 342 10.51 15.29 -3.25
N LYS A 343 9.55 15.06 -2.34
CA LYS A 343 8.79 13.80 -2.32
C LYS A 343 7.90 13.68 -3.55
N ILE A 344 7.23 14.76 -3.97
CA ILE A 344 6.43 14.77 -5.21
C ILE A 344 7.31 14.42 -6.42
N ILE A 345 8.49 15.05 -6.54
CA ILE A 345 9.45 14.79 -7.62
C ILE A 345 9.91 13.32 -7.58
N ALA A 346 10.31 12.83 -6.41
CA ALA A 346 10.81 11.46 -6.25
C ALA A 346 9.73 10.41 -6.58
N VAL A 347 8.49 10.62 -6.15
CA VAL A 347 7.37 9.72 -6.51
C VAL A 347 7.10 9.77 -8.01
N ALA A 348 7.08 10.96 -8.61
CA ALA A 348 6.89 11.12 -10.05
C ALA A 348 7.98 10.39 -10.86
N ILE A 349 9.25 10.52 -10.48
CA ILE A 349 10.37 9.80 -11.10
C ILE A 349 10.19 8.28 -10.94
N THR A 350 9.86 7.82 -9.73
CA THR A 350 9.69 6.39 -9.43
C THR A 350 8.59 5.77 -10.31
N MET A 351 7.41 6.41 -10.36
CA MET A 351 6.27 5.94 -11.14
C MET A 351 6.52 6.04 -12.65
N ALA A 352 7.05 7.18 -13.12
CA ALA A 352 7.40 7.37 -14.54
C ALA A 352 8.49 6.40 -15.01
N GLY A 353 9.37 5.99 -14.11
CA GLY A 353 10.40 4.97 -14.34
C GLY A 353 9.88 3.56 -14.56
N ARG A 354 8.56 3.32 -14.40
CA ARG A 354 7.97 1.96 -14.33
C ARG A 354 8.48 1.16 -13.12
N MET A 355 9.02 1.82 -12.11
CA MET A 355 9.37 1.13 -10.86
C MET A 355 8.08 0.82 -10.09
N GLY A 356 8.09 -0.24 -9.28
CA GLY A 356 6.90 -0.75 -8.60
C GLY A 356 6.59 -0.07 -7.26
N GLY A 357 5.31 0.02 -6.92
CA GLY A 357 4.87 0.64 -5.68
C GLY A 357 3.46 1.20 -5.76
N GLY A 358 3.07 2.00 -4.78
CA GLY A 358 1.79 2.71 -4.70
C GLY A 358 1.93 4.15 -4.23
N VAL A 359 0.93 4.97 -4.53
CA VAL A 359 0.91 6.40 -4.19
C VAL A 359 0.37 6.71 -2.79
N PHE A 360 -0.19 5.71 -2.10
CA PHE A 360 -0.84 5.86 -0.80
C PHE A 360 0.13 6.36 0.30
N SER A 361 1.22 5.64 0.57
CA SER A 361 2.13 6.06 1.65
C SER A 361 2.84 7.40 1.36
N PRO A 362 3.27 7.69 0.12
CA PRO A 362 3.78 9.00 -0.21
C PRO A 362 2.75 10.14 -0.04
N SER A 363 1.46 9.90 -0.30
CA SER A 363 0.43 10.93 -0.08
C SER A 363 0.22 11.23 1.41
N LEU A 364 0.33 10.22 2.29
CA LEU A 364 0.35 10.44 3.74
C LEU A 364 1.53 11.33 4.16
N MET A 365 2.74 11.05 3.67
CA MET A 365 3.93 11.86 3.98
C MET A 365 3.78 13.30 3.49
N VAL A 366 3.37 13.48 2.23
CA VAL A 366 3.14 14.82 1.64
C VAL A 366 2.06 15.58 2.41
N GLY A 367 1.00 14.89 2.83
CA GLY A 367 -0.05 15.45 3.67
C GLY A 367 0.43 15.87 5.05
N ALA A 368 1.19 15.01 5.74
CA ALA A 368 1.74 15.32 7.06
C ALA A 368 2.64 16.56 7.03
N LEU A 369 3.50 16.66 6.02
CA LEU A 369 4.40 17.81 5.84
C LEU A 369 3.64 19.09 5.46
N THR A 370 2.63 18.97 4.61
CA THR A 370 1.77 20.11 4.22
C THR A 370 0.98 20.62 5.42
N GLY A 371 0.40 19.72 6.21
CA GLY A 371 -0.29 20.02 7.45
C GLY A 371 0.63 20.66 8.50
N LEU A 372 1.85 20.14 8.66
CA LEU A 372 2.84 20.75 9.56
C LEU A 372 3.22 22.16 9.11
N ALA A 373 3.53 22.35 7.82
CA ALA A 373 3.88 23.66 7.27
C ALA A 373 2.74 24.67 7.48
N PHE A 374 1.51 24.26 7.21
CA PHE A 374 0.31 25.06 7.49
C PHE A 374 0.19 25.39 8.98
N GLY A 375 0.35 24.40 9.86
CA GLY A 375 0.26 24.56 11.31
C GLY A 375 1.29 25.54 11.86
N ILE A 376 2.55 25.49 11.38
CA ILE A 376 3.60 26.44 11.77
C ILE A 376 3.20 27.86 11.40
N VAL A 377 2.65 28.08 10.20
CA VAL A 377 2.20 29.41 9.76
C VAL A 377 0.97 29.88 10.55
N ALA A 378 -0.03 29.01 10.72
CA ALA A 378 -1.26 29.32 11.43
C ALA A 378 -0.98 29.72 12.90
N THR A 379 -0.18 28.92 13.60
CA THR A 379 0.21 29.19 14.99
C THR A 379 1.09 30.43 15.15
N ALA A 380 1.88 30.81 14.12
CA ALA A 380 2.65 32.04 14.13
C ALA A 380 1.78 33.30 13.96
N ILE A 381 0.72 33.24 13.14
CA ILE A 381 -0.17 34.38 12.89
C ILE A 381 -1.19 34.54 14.02
N LEU A 382 -1.69 33.43 14.56
CA LEU A 382 -2.80 33.40 15.52
C LEU A 382 -2.48 32.45 16.70
N PRO A 383 -1.48 32.79 17.55
CA PRO A 383 -1.00 31.92 18.62
C PRO A 383 -2.04 31.64 19.73
N GLU A 384 -2.98 32.55 19.96
CA GLU A 384 -4.00 32.40 21.02
C GLU A 384 -5.16 31.49 20.65
N VAL A 385 -5.36 31.21 19.36
CA VAL A 385 -6.52 30.46 18.84
C VAL A 385 -6.15 29.23 18.02
N SER A 386 -4.86 29.04 17.73
CA SER A 386 -4.39 27.89 16.96
C SER A 386 -3.97 26.77 17.90
N GLY A 387 -4.44 25.56 17.63
CA GLY A 387 -4.06 24.35 18.36
C GLY A 387 -2.61 23.92 18.08
N SER A 388 -2.28 22.69 18.47
CA SER A 388 -0.94 22.15 18.22
C SER A 388 -0.66 22.00 16.71
N GLN A 389 0.54 22.39 16.27
CA GLN A 389 1.02 22.18 14.89
C GLN A 389 0.91 20.71 14.45
N THR A 390 1.04 19.78 15.39
CA THR A 390 0.92 18.34 15.16
C THR A 390 -0.50 17.90 14.81
N LEU A 391 -1.54 18.63 15.23
CA LEU A 391 -2.92 18.37 14.85
C LEU A 391 -3.16 18.70 13.37
N TYR A 392 -2.63 19.83 12.89
CA TYR A 392 -2.69 20.16 11.47
C TYR A 392 -1.89 19.17 10.63
N ALA A 393 -0.74 18.69 11.11
CA ALA A 393 0.02 17.62 10.45
C ALA A 393 -0.82 16.33 10.29
N LEU A 394 -1.50 15.89 11.36
CA LEU A 394 -2.36 14.71 11.31
C LEU A 394 -3.56 14.91 10.36
N ALA A 395 -4.22 16.07 10.44
CA ALA A 395 -5.34 16.39 9.55
C ALA A 395 -4.90 16.46 8.07
N GLY A 396 -3.74 17.07 7.79
CA GLY A 396 -3.16 17.16 6.45
C GLY A 396 -2.78 15.80 5.88
N MET A 397 -2.24 14.90 6.72
CA MET A 397 -1.92 13.51 6.36
C MET A 397 -3.14 12.79 5.81
N GLY A 398 -4.26 12.82 6.55
CA GLY A 398 -5.52 12.23 6.09
C GLY A 398 -6.12 12.95 4.88
N ALA A 399 -6.08 14.29 4.85
CA ALA A 399 -6.70 15.09 3.80
C ALA A 399 -6.07 14.90 2.42
N VAL A 400 -4.72 14.93 2.32
CA VAL A 400 -4.04 14.71 1.03
C VAL A 400 -4.24 13.26 0.56
N ALA A 401 -4.11 12.27 1.45
CA ALA A 401 -4.32 10.88 1.08
C ALA A 401 -5.77 10.61 0.63
N ALA A 402 -6.76 11.17 1.34
CA ALA A 402 -8.17 11.09 0.98
C ALA A 402 -8.44 11.67 -0.41
N ALA A 403 -7.86 12.84 -0.72
CA ALA A 403 -8.00 13.49 -2.01
C ALA A 403 -7.33 12.71 -3.16
N VAL A 404 -6.17 12.09 -2.92
CA VAL A 404 -5.48 11.25 -3.91
C VAL A 404 -6.28 9.99 -4.25
N LEU A 405 -6.90 9.37 -3.25
CA LEU A 405 -7.63 8.11 -3.42
C LEU A 405 -9.10 8.30 -3.82
N GLY A 406 -9.65 9.48 -3.54
CA GLY A 406 -11.09 9.74 -3.63
C GLY A 406 -11.90 8.98 -2.58
N ALA A 407 -11.33 8.75 -1.40
CA ALA A 407 -11.91 7.92 -0.34
C ALA A 407 -11.70 8.53 1.06
N PRO A 408 -12.50 9.57 1.41
CA PRO A 408 -12.31 10.31 2.65
C PRO A 408 -12.64 9.51 3.91
N ILE A 409 -13.62 8.59 3.88
CA ILE A 409 -14.08 7.91 5.10
C ILE A 409 -13.02 6.91 5.57
N SER A 410 -12.62 5.99 4.68
CA SER A 410 -11.61 4.98 4.98
C SER A 410 -10.27 5.62 5.31
N THR A 411 -9.84 6.65 4.57
CA THR A 411 -8.55 7.30 4.81
C THR A 411 -8.50 8.08 6.13
N THR A 412 -9.61 8.64 6.60
CA THR A 412 -9.65 9.31 7.92
C THR A 412 -9.53 8.29 9.07
N LEU A 413 -9.90 7.04 8.83
CA LEU A 413 -9.84 5.96 9.82
C LEU A 413 -8.52 5.19 9.80
N ILE A 414 -7.73 5.33 8.73
CA ILE A 414 -6.35 4.85 8.61
C ILE A 414 -5.45 5.85 9.34
#